data_AF-A0A662RQ34-F1
#
_entry.id   AF-A0A662RQ34-F1
#
_cell.length_a   1.000
_cell.length_b   1.000
_cell.length_c   1.000
_cell.angle_alpha   90.00
_cell.angle_beta   90.00
_cell.angle_gamma   90.00
#
_symmetry.space_group_name_H-M   'P 1'
#
loop_
_entity.id
_entity.type
_entity.pdbx_description
1 polymer ?
#
loop_
_entity_poly.entity_id
_entity_poly.type
_entity_poly.pdbx_seq_one_letter_code
_entity_poly.pdbx_strand_id
1 'polypeptide(L)'
;MGNQYTAKWTREEDQKAIEMLKSGHTLIEVARELGRTPSAAWHRNQRVWHIHKNKLPRRVGEVKIDKRDLERLYHKEGLSTVEIARIYNTTHNTIRRKMKKFGIPTRTVSEAQKIRVKTGKWRSPTQDVGHTKEAREKMSASKIVYHISKEELYDLYWNKGLLIKEIAKLYHCGSMTIIQRMRKYNIPSKSKKERMNMPKVKQKIKKARMKQVFPTQHTEPELVFEEICKKYNIPLHYVGDGSLWIGKKKPLNPDFIEANGRKICVEIMGDYWHSPILNFKIKESRTLPYRKRYYKKYGWKPIFIWESDLRRDDAEQFVLNELKKNGVVAEGRLK
;
A
#
# COMPACT_ATOMS: atom_id res chain seq x y z
N MET A 1 -23.27 -42.19 -8.36
CA MET A 1 -23.86 -41.06 -9.11
C MET A 1 -22.86 -39.90 -9.06
N GLY A 2 -22.35 -39.47 -10.22
CA GLY A 2 -21.30 -38.44 -10.29
C GLY A 2 -21.80 -37.08 -9.82
N ASN A 3 -20.91 -36.29 -9.21
CA ASN A 3 -21.23 -34.97 -8.68
C ASN A 3 -21.61 -34.00 -9.82
N GLN A 4 -22.91 -33.84 -10.10
CA GLN A 4 -23.43 -33.03 -11.21
C GLN A 4 -23.00 -31.55 -11.16
N TYR A 5 -22.48 -31.08 -10.03
CA TYR A 5 -21.98 -29.71 -9.87
C TYR A 5 -20.69 -29.41 -10.66
N THR A 6 -19.93 -30.42 -11.10
CA THR A 6 -18.68 -30.26 -11.88
C THR A 6 -18.79 -30.72 -13.33
N ALA A 7 -19.95 -31.24 -13.75
CA ALA A 7 -20.16 -31.71 -15.11
C ALA A 7 -19.99 -30.56 -16.13
N LYS A 8 -19.38 -30.84 -17.29
CA LYS A 8 -19.27 -29.87 -18.39
C LYS A 8 -20.67 -29.47 -18.86
N TRP A 9 -20.79 -28.22 -19.32
CA TRP A 9 -22.02 -27.73 -19.95
C TRP A 9 -22.15 -28.32 -21.35
N THR A 10 -23.34 -28.81 -21.67
CA THR A 10 -23.73 -29.32 -22.98
C THR A 10 -24.38 -28.22 -23.83
N ARG A 11 -24.45 -28.42 -25.15
CA ARG A 11 -25.08 -27.44 -26.06
C ARG A 11 -26.59 -27.38 -25.82
N GLU A 12 -27.18 -28.50 -25.46
CA GLU A 12 -28.60 -28.66 -25.14
C GLU A 12 -28.96 -27.88 -23.88
N GLU A 13 -28.13 -27.96 -22.82
CA GLU A 13 -28.29 -27.15 -21.60
C GLU A 13 -28.19 -25.64 -21.89
N ASP A 14 -27.24 -25.24 -22.75
CA ASP A 14 -27.08 -23.83 -23.14
C ASP A 14 -28.31 -23.32 -23.91
N GLN A 15 -28.83 -24.10 -24.86
CA GLN A 15 -30.01 -23.73 -25.64
C GLN A 15 -31.26 -23.63 -24.76
N LYS A 16 -31.49 -24.61 -23.88
CA LYS A 16 -32.60 -24.61 -22.92
C LYS A 16 -32.51 -23.42 -21.97
N ALA A 17 -31.31 -23.08 -21.48
CA ALA A 17 -31.09 -21.89 -20.65
C ALA A 17 -31.48 -20.59 -21.37
N ILE A 18 -31.07 -20.42 -22.63
CA ILE A 18 -31.37 -19.22 -23.42
C ILE A 18 -32.88 -19.07 -23.63
N GLU A 19 -33.58 -20.16 -23.94
CA GLU A 19 -35.03 -20.17 -24.14
C GLU A 19 -35.78 -19.81 -22.85
N MET A 20 -35.41 -20.44 -21.73
CA MET A 20 -35.99 -20.13 -20.42
C MET A 20 -35.78 -18.65 -20.05
N LEU A 21 -34.58 -18.10 -20.27
CA LEU A 21 -34.32 -16.68 -20.00
C LEU A 21 -35.14 -15.75 -20.91
N LYS A 22 -35.33 -16.10 -22.19
CA LYS A 22 -36.19 -15.34 -23.12
C LYS A 22 -37.67 -15.38 -22.72
N SER A 23 -38.13 -16.50 -22.15
CA SER A 23 -39.50 -16.66 -21.62
C SER A 23 -39.74 -15.97 -20.26
N GLY A 24 -38.73 -15.30 -19.69
CA GLY A 24 -38.88 -14.53 -18.45
C GLY A 24 -38.54 -15.29 -17.17
N HIS A 25 -37.91 -16.45 -17.25
CA HIS A 25 -37.36 -17.13 -16.07
C HIS A 25 -36.10 -16.43 -15.56
N THR A 26 -35.89 -16.45 -14.25
CA THR A 26 -34.66 -15.95 -13.62
C THR A 26 -33.51 -16.95 -13.80
N LEU A 27 -32.26 -16.46 -13.74
CA LEU A 27 -31.07 -17.33 -13.75
C LEU A 27 -31.08 -18.41 -12.66
N ILE A 28 -31.82 -18.18 -11.57
CA ILE A 28 -31.92 -19.14 -10.47
C ILE A 28 -32.90 -20.26 -10.79
N GLU A 29 -34.01 -19.95 -11.45
CA GLU A 29 -34.95 -20.95 -11.96
C GLU A 29 -34.29 -21.78 -13.05
N VAL A 30 -33.55 -21.14 -13.96
CA VAL A 30 -32.72 -21.84 -14.97
C VAL A 30 -31.70 -22.74 -14.30
N ALA A 31 -30.97 -22.26 -13.29
CA ALA A 31 -30.01 -23.09 -12.58
C ALA A 31 -30.67 -24.30 -11.91
N ARG A 32 -31.84 -24.10 -11.26
CA ARG A 32 -32.59 -25.19 -10.61
C ARG A 32 -33.04 -26.25 -11.63
N GLU A 33 -33.60 -25.80 -12.75
CA GLU A 33 -34.09 -26.67 -13.83
C GLU A 33 -32.97 -27.50 -14.46
N LEU A 34 -31.77 -26.92 -14.58
CA LEU A 34 -30.59 -27.60 -15.14
C LEU A 34 -29.78 -28.38 -14.08
N GLY A 35 -30.25 -28.45 -12.82
CA GLY A 35 -29.52 -29.11 -11.74
C GLY A 35 -28.17 -28.43 -11.41
N ARG A 36 -28.02 -27.15 -11.70
CA ARG A 36 -26.80 -26.36 -11.50
C ARG A 36 -26.92 -25.37 -10.36
N THR A 37 -25.78 -24.84 -9.91
CA THR A 37 -25.78 -23.73 -8.94
C THR A 37 -26.11 -22.41 -9.64
N PRO A 38 -26.80 -21.47 -8.97
CA PRO A 38 -27.04 -20.13 -9.50
C PRO A 38 -25.78 -19.39 -10.00
N SER A 39 -24.65 -19.61 -9.32
CA SER A 39 -23.37 -19.01 -9.69
C SER A 39 -22.82 -19.59 -11.00
N ALA A 40 -22.99 -20.90 -11.22
CA ALA A 40 -22.58 -21.54 -12.47
C ALA A 40 -23.39 -21.00 -13.66
N ALA A 41 -24.72 -20.88 -13.53
CA ALA A 41 -25.57 -20.28 -14.55
C ALA A 41 -25.22 -18.79 -14.79
N TRP A 42 -24.88 -18.04 -13.74
CA TRP A 42 -24.43 -16.65 -13.88
C TRP A 42 -23.12 -16.52 -14.68
N HIS A 43 -22.09 -17.32 -14.36
CA HIS A 43 -20.85 -17.35 -15.12
C HIS A 43 -21.07 -17.80 -16.57
N ARG A 44 -21.93 -18.80 -16.79
CA ARG A 44 -22.26 -19.28 -18.13
C ARG A 44 -22.97 -18.20 -18.94
N ASN A 45 -23.91 -17.46 -18.33
CA ASN A 45 -24.56 -16.33 -18.96
C ASN A 45 -23.58 -15.22 -19.39
N GLN A 46 -22.56 -14.93 -18.56
CA GLN A 46 -21.57 -13.91 -18.92
C GLN A 46 -20.67 -14.30 -20.10
N ARG A 47 -20.38 -15.60 -20.25
CA ARG A 47 -19.40 -16.10 -21.21
C ARG A 47 -20.02 -16.63 -22.51
N VAL A 48 -21.26 -17.12 -22.45
CA VAL A 48 -21.89 -17.87 -23.55
C VAL A 48 -23.25 -17.32 -23.92
N TRP A 49 -24.19 -17.20 -22.97
CA TRP A 49 -25.57 -16.82 -23.31
C TRP A 49 -25.75 -15.32 -23.57
N HIS A 50 -24.87 -14.48 -23.01
CA HIS A 50 -24.80 -13.03 -23.16
C HIS A 50 -26.14 -12.28 -22.93
N ILE A 51 -27.04 -12.81 -22.10
CA ILE A 51 -28.29 -12.12 -21.75
C ILE A 51 -27.97 -10.95 -20.82
N HIS A 52 -28.25 -9.74 -21.31
CA HIS A 52 -27.98 -8.50 -20.59
C HIS A 52 -28.72 -8.44 -19.25
N LYS A 53 -28.02 -7.97 -18.21
CA LYS A 53 -28.55 -7.81 -16.84
C LYS A 53 -29.86 -7.03 -16.71
N ASN A 54 -30.14 -6.14 -17.68
CA ASN A 54 -31.36 -5.34 -17.71
C ASN A 54 -32.57 -6.10 -18.30
N LYS A 55 -32.32 -7.20 -19.01
CA LYS A 55 -33.34 -8.10 -19.58
C LYS A 55 -33.63 -9.31 -18.69
N LEU A 56 -32.81 -9.53 -17.64
CA LEU A 56 -33.07 -10.58 -16.66
C LEU A 56 -34.19 -10.15 -15.71
N PRO A 57 -35.13 -11.04 -15.36
CA PRO A 57 -36.16 -10.72 -14.39
C PRO A 57 -35.50 -10.41 -13.05
N ARG A 58 -35.81 -9.25 -12.47
CA ARG A 58 -35.24 -8.83 -11.19
C ARG A 58 -35.93 -9.61 -10.07
N ARG A 59 -35.13 -10.23 -9.19
CA ARG A 59 -35.61 -10.66 -7.87
C ARG A 59 -35.92 -9.43 -7.03
N VAL A 60 -37.11 -8.87 -7.16
CA VAL A 60 -37.63 -7.95 -6.16
C VAL A 60 -39.10 -8.26 -5.97
N GLY A 61 -39.40 -9.18 -5.04
CA GLY A 61 -40.60 -8.97 -4.24
C GLY A 61 -40.40 -7.64 -3.52
N GLU A 62 -41.19 -6.63 -3.86
CA GLU A 62 -41.09 -5.35 -3.19
C GLU A 62 -41.48 -5.55 -1.72
N VAL A 63 -40.52 -5.36 -0.82
CA VAL A 63 -40.82 -5.34 0.61
C VAL A 63 -41.59 -4.04 0.88
N LYS A 64 -42.89 -4.18 1.15
CA LYS A 64 -43.78 -3.10 1.56
C LYS A 64 -43.47 -2.78 3.03
N ILE A 65 -42.64 -1.75 3.23
CA ILE A 65 -42.28 -1.20 4.54
C ILE A 65 -42.61 0.29 4.50
N ASP A 66 -43.45 0.75 5.43
CA ASP A 66 -43.75 2.17 5.62
C ASP A 66 -42.55 2.87 6.31
N LYS A 67 -42.32 4.13 5.94
CA LYS A 67 -41.37 5.02 6.62
C LYS A 67 -41.66 5.12 8.12
N ARG A 68 -42.93 5.29 8.52
CA ARG A 68 -43.33 5.47 9.92
C ARG A 68 -43.00 4.24 10.76
N ASP A 69 -43.29 3.06 10.24
CA ASP A 69 -42.98 1.80 10.91
C ASP A 69 -41.47 1.58 11.01
N LEU A 70 -40.72 1.85 9.94
CA LEU A 70 -39.27 1.70 9.94
C LEU A 70 -38.59 2.66 10.92
N GLU A 71 -39.08 3.89 11.02
CA GLU A 71 -38.59 4.88 11.97
C GLU A 71 -38.95 4.54 13.42
N ARG A 72 -40.17 4.02 13.68
CA ARG A 72 -40.58 3.52 15.00
C ARG A 72 -39.70 2.36 15.44
N LEU A 73 -39.59 1.31 14.63
CA LEU A 73 -38.81 0.11 14.95
C LEU A 73 -37.32 0.45 15.17
N TYR A 74 -36.77 1.35 14.35
CA TYR A 74 -35.39 1.76 14.48
C TYR A 74 -35.21 2.74 15.65
N HIS A 75 -35.72 3.96 15.62
CA HIS A 75 -35.37 4.96 16.65
C HIS A 75 -36.08 4.76 17.98
N LYS A 76 -37.37 4.37 17.98
CA LYS A 76 -38.16 4.29 19.22
C LYS A 76 -37.98 2.96 19.92
N GLU A 77 -38.12 1.86 19.19
CA GLU A 77 -38.01 0.51 19.76
C GLU A 77 -36.55 0.02 19.81
N GLY A 78 -35.62 0.71 19.15
CA GLY A 78 -34.18 0.48 19.26
C GLY A 78 -33.65 -0.73 18.49
N LEU A 79 -34.47 -1.38 17.65
CA LEU A 79 -34.08 -2.56 16.89
C LEU A 79 -32.95 -2.23 15.90
N SER A 80 -32.03 -3.17 15.70
CA SER A 80 -31.02 -3.11 14.66
C SER A 80 -31.63 -3.37 13.28
N THR A 81 -30.95 -2.94 12.22
CA THR A 81 -31.39 -3.21 10.84
C THR A 81 -31.46 -4.71 10.52
N VAL A 82 -30.73 -5.55 11.25
CA VAL A 82 -30.77 -7.01 11.12
C VAL A 82 -32.04 -7.57 11.75
N GLU A 83 -32.43 -7.08 12.92
CA GLU A 83 -33.67 -7.50 13.60
C GLU A 83 -34.90 -7.05 12.81
N ILE A 84 -34.91 -5.81 12.33
CA ILE A 84 -35.97 -5.32 11.44
C ILE A 84 -36.03 -6.17 10.17
N ALA A 85 -34.88 -6.57 9.62
CA ALA A 85 -34.86 -7.42 8.43
C ALA A 85 -35.49 -8.80 8.69
N ARG A 86 -35.32 -9.39 9.88
CA ARG A 86 -36.00 -10.64 10.26
C ARG A 86 -37.51 -10.48 10.33
N ILE A 87 -38.00 -9.37 10.89
CA ILE A 87 -39.44 -9.06 10.99
C ILE A 87 -40.08 -8.99 9.60
N TYR A 88 -39.42 -8.31 8.66
CA TYR A 88 -39.92 -8.14 7.29
C TYR A 88 -39.47 -9.23 6.32
N ASN A 89 -38.94 -10.35 6.84
CA ASN A 89 -38.40 -11.48 6.06
C ASN A 89 -37.53 -11.02 4.86
N THR A 90 -36.58 -10.13 5.14
CA THR A 90 -35.72 -9.51 4.15
C THR A 90 -34.27 -9.46 4.63
N THR A 91 -33.42 -8.72 3.91
CA THR A 91 -32.02 -8.51 4.28
C THR A 91 -31.82 -7.16 4.94
N HIS A 92 -30.84 -7.05 5.85
CA HIS A 92 -30.48 -5.78 6.48
C HIS A 92 -30.07 -4.70 5.46
N ASN A 93 -29.57 -5.10 4.28
CA ASN A 93 -29.27 -4.21 3.16
C ASN A 93 -30.54 -3.61 2.54
N THR A 94 -31.61 -4.39 2.43
CA THR A 94 -32.93 -3.88 2.00
C THR A 94 -33.44 -2.82 2.97
N ILE A 95 -33.36 -3.08 4.28
CA ILE A 95 -33.72 -2.12 5.32
C ILE A 95 -32.88 -0.85 5.23
N ARG A 96 -31.55 -0.97 5.11
CA ARG A 96 -30.64 0.19 4.97
C ARG A 96 -30.96 1.03 3.73
N ARG A 97 -31.29 0.39 2.60
CA ARG A 97 -31.71 1.09 1.37
C ARG A 97 -33.04 1.82 1.58
N LYS A 98 -34.02 1.22 2.26
CA LYS A 98 -35.31 1.86 2.59
C LYS A 98 -35.10 3.03 3.57
N MET A 99 -34.28 2.88 4.61
CA MET A 99 -33.90 3.99 5.51
C MET A 99 -33.30 5.15 4.72
N LYS A 100 -32.35 4.88 3.81
CA LYS A 100 -31.77 5.90 2.93
C LYS A 100 -32.81 6.55 2.03
N LYS A 101 -33.70 5.76 1.40
CA LYS A 101 -34.79 6.26 0.54
C LYS A 101 -35.74 7.18 1.31
N PHE A 102 -36.01 6.88 2.57
CA PHE A 102 -36.91 7.64 3.44
C PHE A 102 -36.24 8.78 4.22
N GLY A 103 -34.91 8.90 4.13
CA GLY A 103 -34.13 9.92 4.85
C GLY A 103 -33.99 9.67 6.35
N ILE A 104 -34.08 8.42 6.81
CA ILE A 104 -33.95 8.07 8.23
C ILE A 104 -32.45 8.03 8.60
N PRO A 105 -31.98 8.86 9.55
CA PRO A 105 -30.57 8.93 9.91
C PRO A 105 -30.09 7.64 10.61
N THR A 106 -28.86 7.23 10.32
CA THR A 106 -28.24 6.08 11.00
C THR A 106 -27.68 6.50 12.36
N ARG A 107 -27.83 5.65 13.38
CA ARG A 107 -27.23 5.88 14.70
C ARG A 107 -25.71 5.89 14.62
N THR A 108 -25.08 6.67 15.51
CA THR A 108 -23.63 6.58 15.72
C THR A 108 -23.26 5.26 16.43
N VAL A 109 -21.98 4.88 16.37
CA VAL A 109 -21.48 3.67 17.07
C VAL A 109 -21.75 3.77 18.57
N SER A 110 -21.60 4.95 19.16
CA SER A 110 -21.85 5.21 20.58
C SER A 110 -23.32 5.03 20.95
N GLU A 111 -24.24 5.60 20.16
CA GLU A 111 -25.69 5.43 20.36
C GLU A 111 -26.12 3.97 20.26
N ALA A 112 -25.66 3.26 19.21
CA ALA A 112 -25.95 1.86 19.04
C ALA A 112 -25.45 1.01 20.23
N GLN A 113 -24.24 1.30 20.73
CA GLN A 113 -23.67 0.61 21.88
C GLN A 113 -24.46 0.88 23.17
N LYS A 114 -24.86 2.13 23.43
CA LYS A 114 -25.72 2.49 24.57
C LYS A 114 -27.05 1.75 24.53
N ILE A 115 -27.68 1.64 23.36
CA ILE A 115 -28.93 0.88 23.20
C ILE A 115 -28.71 -0.60 23.49
N ARG A 116 -27.61 -1.20 23.01
CA ARG A 116 -27.29 -2.61 23.30
C ARG A 116 -27.04 -2.88 24.79
N VAL A 117 -26.34 -1.97 25.48
CA VAL A 117 -26.16 -2.03 26.94
C VAL A 117 -27.52 -1.91 27.64
N LYS A 118 -28.31 -0.88 27.30
CA LYS A 118 -29.63 -0.62 27.91
C LYS A 118 -30.60 -1.76 27.72
N THR A 119 -30.61 -2.38 26.54
CA THR A 119 -31.47 -3.53 26.22
C THR A 119 -30.93 -4.86 26.74
N GLY A 120 -29.79 -4.88 27.43
CA GLY A 120 -29.16 -6.09 27.95
C GLY A 120 -28.56 -7.01 26.87
N LYS A 121 -28.62 -6.62 25.59
CA LYS A 121 -28.09 -7.38 24.45
C LYS A 121 -26.56 -7.41 24.38
N TRP A 122 -25.91 -6.62 25.23
CA TRP A 122 -24.46 -6.64 25.40
C TRP A 122 -24.10 -6.24 26.82
N ARG A 123 -23.32 -7.08 27.50
CA ARG A 123 -22.64 -6.72 28.75
C ARG A 123 -21.19 -6.40 28.44
N SER A 124 -20.65 -5.35 29.06
CA SER A 124 -19.22 -5.09 28.98
C SER A 124 -18.48 -6.19 29.74
N PRO A 125 -17.38 -6.76 29.22
CA PRO A 125 -16.53 -7.67 29.98
C PRO A 125 -16.05 -7.09 31.33
N THR A 126 -16.06 -5.76 31.44
CA THR A 126 -15.65 -4.99 32.63
C THR A 126 -16.82 -4.38 33.41
N GLN A 127 -18.07 -4.72 33.09
CA GLN A 127 -19.27 -4.07 33.65
C GLN A 127 -19.33 -4.13 35.18
N ASP A 128 -18.80 -5.22 35.75
CA ASP A 128 -18.75 -5.46 37.20
C ASP A 128 -17.31 -5.44 37.74
N VAL A 129 -16.34 -5.11 36.89
CA VAL A 129 -14.92 -5.00 37.26
C VAL A 129 -14.60 -3.53 37.50
N GLY A 130 -14.97 -3.04 38.68
CA GLY A 130 -14.47 -1.77 39.19
C GLY A 130 -12.99 -1.90 39.58
N HIS A 131 -12.19 -0.86 39.33
CA HIS A 131 -10.87 -0.79 39.97
C HIS A 131 -11.05 -0.74 41.49
N THR A 132 -10.31 -1.58 42.21
CA THR A 132 -10.27 -1.58 43.69
C THR A 132 -9.88 -0.20 44.22
N LYS A 133 -10.25 0.10 45.47
CA LYS A 133 -9.84 1.36 46.12
C LYS A 133 -8.32 1.55 46.06
N GLU A 134 -7.57 0.49 46.33
CA GLU A 134 -6.11 0.48 46.22
C GLU A 134 -5.61 0.72 44.79
N ALA A 135 -6.26 0.14 43.77
CA ALA A 135 -5.92 0.41 42.37
C ALA A 135 -6.26 1.87 41.98
N ARG A 136 -7.36 2.43 42.50
CA ARG A 136 -7.70 3.85 42.31
C ARG A 136 -6.69 4.75 42.98
N GLU A 137 -6.26 4.42 44.19
CA GLU A 137 -5.22 5.13 44.94
C GLU A 137 -3.87 5.04 44.22
N LYS A 138 -3.47 3.86 43.74
CA LYS A 138 -2.28 3.66 42.89
C LYS A 138 -2.38 4.42 41.56
N MET A 139 -3.53 4.44 40.90
CA MET A 139 -3.74 5.24 39.68
C MET A 139 -3.73 6.75 39.97
N SER A 140 -4.21 7.18 41.13
CA SER A 140 -4.15 8.59 41.57
C SER A 140 -2.78 9.00 42.09
N ALA A 141 -2.00 8.08 42.66
CA ALA A 141 -0.62 8.31 43.11
C ALA A 141 0.38 8.25 41.94
N SER A 142 0.13 7.35 40.97
CA SER A 142 0.83 7.29 39.68
C SER A 142 0.47 8.45 38.76
N LYS A 143 -0.54 9.24 39.12
CA LYS A 143 -0.76 10.58 38.58
C LYS A 143 0.31 11.52 39.16
N ILE A 144 1.58 11.15 38.97
CA ILE A 144 2.73 12.01 39.18
C ILE A 144 2.40 13.26 38.38
N VAL A 145 2.14 14.32 39.13
CA VAL A 145 1.82 15.63 38.60
C VAL A 145 3.12 16.13 38.01
N TYR A 146 3.39 15.72 36.78
CA TYR A 146 4.32 16.44 35.93
C TYR A 146 3.74 17.86 35.79
N HIS A 147 4.34 18.78 36.55
CA HIS A 147 4.08 20.20 36.45
C HIS A 147 5.21 20.78 35.62
N ILE A 148 4.95 20.95 34.33
CA ILE A 148 5.77 21.81 33.49
C ILE A 148 5.02 23.13 33.34
N SER A 149 5.74 24.23 33.47
CA SER A 149 5.16 25.53 33.16
C SER A 149 5.00 25.69 31.64
N LYS A 150 4.23 26.70 31.22
CA LYS A 150 4.09 27.02 29.80
C LYS A 150 5.43 27.47 29.22
N GLU A 151 6.16 28.29 29.98
CA GLU A 151 7.43 28.90 29.62
C GLU A 151 8.51 27.83 29.44
N GLU A 152 8.58 26.88 30.38
CA GLU A 152 9.53 25.77 30.35
C GLU A 152 9.22 24.80 29.20
N LEU A 153 7.95 24.46 28.98
CA LEU A 153 7.55 23.61 27.86
C LEU A 153 7.85 24.27 26.51
N TYR A 154 7.63 25.59 26.42
CA TYR A 154 7.96 26.37 25.23
C TYR A 154 9.46 26.40 25.00
N ASP A 155 10.27 26.69 26.03
CA ASP A 155 11.72 26.73 25.95
C ASP A 155 12.31 25.39 25.50
N LEU A 156 11.90 24.29 26.14
CA LEU A 156 12.38 22.96 25.79
C LEU A 156 12.01 22.57 24.35
N TYR A 157 10.80 22.89 23.90
CA TYR A 157 10.31 22.49 22.59
C TYR A 157 10.75 23.42 21.43
N TRP A 158 10.63 24.73 21.62
CA TRP A 158 10.91 25.75 20.60
C TRP A 158 12.34 26.25 20.61
N ASN A 159 12.89 26.62 21.76
CA ASN A 159 14.22 27.21 21.84
C ASN A 159 15.32 26.14 21.82
N LYS A 160 15.25 25.19 22.76
CA LYS A 160 16.23 24.08 22.89
C LYS A 160 16.01 22.98 21.84
N GLY A 161 14.84 22.96 21.21
CA GLY A 161 14.54 22.07 20.10
C GLY A 161 14.51 20.58 20.47
N LEU A 162 14.06 20.24 21.68
CA LEU A 162 13.86 18.86 22.08
C LEU A 162 12.64 18.26 21.36
N LEU A 163 12.71 16.96 21.09
CA LEU A 163 11.57 16.21 20.61
C LEU A 163 10.58 15.96 21.75
N ILE A 164 9.28 15.87 21.42
CA ILE A 164 8.21 15.58 22.39
C ILE A 164 8.52 14.34 23.23
N LYS A 165 9.07 13.30 22.62
CA LYS A 165 9.47 12.07 23.32
C LYS A 165 10.65 12.25 24.29
N GLU A 166 11.52 13.22 24.03
CA GLU A 166 12.65 13.54 24.92
C GLU A 166 12.15 14.33 26.12
N ILE A 167 11.29 15.31 25.88
CA ILE A 167 10.58 16.03 26.95
C ILE A 167 9.77 15.03 27.79
N ALA A 168 9.02 14.13 27.16
CA ALA A 168 8.26 13.10 27.85
C ALA A 168 9.15 12.23 28.78
N LYS A 169 10.36 11.88 28.33
CA LYS A 169 11.34 11.15 29.16
C LYS A 169 11.87 12.00 30.32
N LEU A 170 12.17 13.28 30.09
CA LEU A 170 12.66 14.20 31.14
C LEU A 170 11.65 14.35 32.28
N TYR A 171 10.36 14.33 31.96
CA TYR A 171 9.28 14.44 32.95
C TYR A 171 8.60 13.12 33.28
N HIS A 172 9.23 11.99 32.93
CA HIS A 172 8.76 10.65 33.24
C HIS A 172 7.27 10.41 32.90
N CYS A 173 6.82 10.94 31.76
CA CYS A 173 5.43 10.87 31.33
C CYS A 173 5.30 10.38 29.88
N GLY A 174 4.06 10.13 29.45
CA GLY A 174 3.76 9.76 28.07
C GLY A 174 3.87 10.94 27.12
N SER A 175 4.25 10.69 25.86
CA SER A 175 4.28 11.74 24.82
C SER A 175 2.92 12.43 24.62
N MET A 176 1.82 11.68 24.81
CA MET A 176 0.47 12.25 24.73
C MET A 176 0.21 13.26 25.85
N THR A 177 0.79 13.07 27.04
CA THR A 177 0.68 14.00 28.16
C THR A 177 1.31 15.35 27.81
N ILE A 178 2.51 15.34 27.20
CA ILE A 178 3.15 16.56 26.69
C ILE A 178 2.29 17.23 25.61
N ILE A 179 1.74 16.46 24.66
CA ILE A 179 0.88 17.00 23.59
C ILE A 179 -0.38 17.67 24.18
N GLN A 180 -1.02 17.04 25.17
CA GLN A 180 -2.17 17.62 25.85
C GLN A 180 -1.81 18.91 26.58
N ARG A 181 -0.65 19.00 27.23
CA ARG A 181 -0.16 20.25 27.84
C ARG A 181 0.14 21.32 26.82
N MET A 182 0.79 20.99 25.70
CA MET A 182 1.01 21.94 24.61
C MET A 182 -0.32 22.51 24.09
N ARG A 183 -1.34 21.66 23.89
CA ARG A 183 -2.70 22.08 23.51
C ARG A 183 -3.33 22.98 24.57
N LYS A 184 -3.26 22.60 25.85
CA LYS A 184 -3.79 23.39 26.97
C LYS A 184 -3.15 24.78 27.03
N TYR A 185 -1.85 24.89 26.76
CA TYR A 185 -1.11 26.15 26.78
C TYR A 185 -1.09 26.89 25.43
N ASN A 186 -1.81 26.39 24.42
CA ASN A 186 -1.81 26.91 23.05
C ASN A 186 -0.40 27.04 22.43
N ILE A 187 0.50 26.12 22.76
CA ILE A 187 1.84 26.05 22.16
C ILE A 187 1.71 25.37 20.79
N PRO A 188 2.07 26.05 19.69
CA PRO A 188 1.92 25.48 18.35
C PRO A 188 2.87 24.30 18.15
N SER A 189 2.37 23.25 17.48
CA SER A 189 3.18 22.13 17.06
C SER A 189 3.95 22.46 15.78
N LYS A 190 5.22 22.05 15.71
CA LYS A 190 6.02 22.14 14.48
C LYS A 190 5.43 21.25 13.38
N SER A 191 5.37 21.79 12.17
CA SER A 191 5.14 21.01 10.95
C SER A 191 6.25 19.98 10.73
N LYS A 192 6.01 19.03 9.81
CA LYS A 192 7.02 18.04 9.43
C LYS A 192 8.32 18.69 8.96
N LYS A 193 8.24 19.78 8.18
CA LYS A 193 9.40 20.50 7.63
C LYS A 193 10.22 21.15 8.76
N GLU A 194 9.56 21.85 9.68
CA GLU A 194 10.23 22.50 10.81
C GLU A 194 10.90 21.48 11.73
N ARG A 195 10.23 20.36 12.03
CA ARG A 195 10.81 19.28 12.84
C ARG A 195 12.05 18.67 12.20
N MET A 196 12.07 18.49 10.88
CA MET A 196 13.24 17.98 10.15
C MET A 196 14.42 18.96 10.18
N ASN A 197 14.15 20.25 10.38
CA ASN A 197 15.16 21.29 10.44
C ASN A 197 15.79 21.47 11.83
N MET A 198 15.25 20.83 12.87
CA MET A 198 15.76 20.96 14.24
C MET A 198 17.21 20.44 14.35
N PRO A 199 18.11 21.13 15.08
CA PRO A 199 19.53 20.78 15.15
C PRO A 199 19.79 19.32 15.56
N LYS A 200 19.12 18.83 16.62
CA LYS A 200 19.26 17.43 17.08
C LYS A 200 18.80 16.41 16.03
N VAL A 201 17.73 16.71 15.30
CA VAL A 201 17.22 15.83 14.23
C VAL A 201 18.20 15.79 13.08
N LYS A 202 18.72 16.94 12.64
CA LYS A 202 19.77 17.02 11.61
C LYS A 202 21.03 16.26 12.02
N GLN A 203 21.49 16.41 13.26
CA GLN A 203 22.65 15.70 13.78
C GLN A 203 22.44 14.18 13.78
N LYS A 204 21.26 13.70 14.20
CA LYS A 204 20.92 12.28 14.15
C LYS A 204 20.90 11.74 12.72
N ILE A 205 20.35 12.50 11.77
CA ILE A 205 20.35 12.13 10.34
C ILE A 205 21.79 12.07 9.80
N LYS A 206 22.64 13.07 10.12
CA LYS A 206 24.05 13.06 9.73
C LYS A 206 24.78 11.83 10.25
N LYS A 207 24.64 11.52 11.54
CA LYS A 207 25.22 10.31 12.16
C LYS A 207 24.71 9.03 11.48
N ALA A 208 23.41 8.94 11.19
CA ALA A 208 22.84 7.78 10.50
C ALA A 208 23.41 7.61 9.08
N ARG A 209 23.59 8.72 8.34
CA ARG A 209 24.21 8.71 7.00
C ARG A 209 25.67 8.27 7.05
N MET A 210 26.45 8.76 8.02
CA MET A 210 27.85 8.35 8.19
C MET A 210 28.00 6.86 8.54
N LYS A 211 26.97 6.24 9.12
CA LYS A 211 26.93 4.80 9.42
C LYS A 211 26.43 3.95 8.25
N GLN A 212 26.02 4.55 7.13
CA GLN A 212 25.63 3.77 5.96
C GLN A 212 26.89 3.14 5.37
N VAL A 213 26.94 1.81 5.39
CA VAL A 213 27.96 1.04 4.69
C VAL A 213 27.55 1.00 3.22
N PHE A 214 28.41 1.54 2.35
CA PHE A 214 28.27 1.35 0.92
C PHE A 214 28.83 -0.03 0.56
N PRO A 215 28.26 -0.73 -0.44
CA PRO A 215 28.87 -1.95 -0.96
C PRO A 215 30.31 -1.66 -1.37
N THR A 216 31.26 -2.40 -0.79
CA THR A 216 32.71 -2.27 -1.10
C THR A 216 33.18 -3.32 -2.11
N GLN A 217 32.28 -4.19 -2.57
CA GLN A 217 32.58 -5.30 -3.46
C GLN A 217 31.63 -5.27 -4.65
N HIS A 218 32.18 -5.69 -5.79
CA HIS A 218 31.44 -5.92 -7.02
C HIS A 218 30.29 -6.90 -6.79
N THR A 219 29.18 -6.69 -7.49
CA THR A 219 28.16 -7.73 -7.63
C THR A 219 28.62 -8.81 -8.64
N GLU A 220 28.02 -10.00 -8.60
CA GLU A 220 28.34 -11.08 -9.58
C GLU A 220 28.26 -10.60 -11.04
N PRO A 221 27.20 -9.88 -11.48
CA PRO A 221 27.16 -9.35 -12.84
C PRO A 221 28.24 -8.30 -13.13
N GLU A 222 28.60 -7.47 -12.15
CA GLU A 222 29.71 -6.52 -12.29
C GLU A 222 31.05 -7.24 -12.48
N LEU A 223 31.30 -8.33 -11.76
CA LEU A 223 32.51 -9.16 -11.92
C LEU A 223 32.60 -9.76 -13.32
N VAL A 224 31.52 -10.37 -13.82
CA VAL A 224 31.46 -10.93 -15.17
C VAL A 224 31.75 -9.85 -16.22
N PHE A 225 31.16 -8.66 -16.07
CA PHE A 225 31.41 -7.55 -16.98
C PHE A 225 32.87 -7.04 -16.89
N GLU A 226 33.42 -6.95 -15.69
CA GLU A 226 34.80 -6.53 -15.46
C GLU A 226 35.80 -7.53 -16.07
N GLU A 227 35.54 -8.83 -15.96
CA GLU A 227 36.34 -9.89 -16.58
C GLU A 227 36.38 -9.77 -18.11
N ILE A 228 35.22 -9.52 -18.74
CA ILE A 228 35.16 -9.25 -20.19
C ILE A 228 36.01 -8.02 -20.54
N CYS A 229 35.91 -6.96 -19.75
CA CYS A 229 36.69 -5.75 -19.99
C CYS A 229 38.20 -5.98 -19.86
N LYS A 230 38.63 -6.76 -18.85
CA LYS A 230 40.04 -7.17 -18.67
C LYS A 230 40.53 -8.04 -19.83
N LYS A 231 39.75 -9.05 -20.23
CA LYS A 231 40.08 -9.98 -21.32
C LYS A 231 40.35 -9.27 -22.64
N TYR A 232 39.57 -8.24 -22.96
CA TYR A 232 39.68 -7.49 -24.22
C TYR A 232 40.39 -6.14 -24.08
N ASN A 233 41.04 -5.87 -22.93
CA ASN A 233 41.75 -4.63 -22.63
C ASN A 233 40.90 -3.37 -22.91
N ILE A 234 39.65 -3.40 -22.48
CA ILE A 234 38.68 -2.32 -22.65
C ILE A 234 38.93 -1.28 -21.54
N PRO A 235 39.08 0.02 -21.87
CA PRO A 235 39.47 1.05 -20.91
C PRO A 235 38.28 1.55 -20.07
N LEU A 236 37.66 0.63 -19.32
CA LEU A 236 36.60 0.92 -18.35
C LEU A 236 37.13 0.72 -16.93
N HIS A 237 36.84 1.67 -16.05
CA HIS A 237 37.19 1.61 -14.64
C HIS A 237 35.94 1.45 -13.79
N TYR A 238 36.00 0.54 -12.82
CA TYR A 238 34.95 0.39 -11.82
C TYR A 238 34.89 1.61 -10.91
N VAL A 239 33.69 2.12 -10.70
CA VAL A 239 33.38 3.20 -9.75
C VAL A 239 32.10 2.92 -8.95
N GLY A 240 31.53 1.71 -9.05
CA GLY A 240 30.32 1.28 -8.34
C GLY A 240 30.47 1.21 -6.82
N ASP A 241 31.70 1.34 -6.32
CA ASP A 241 32.05 1.53 -4.91
C ASP A 241 31.69 2.92 -4.35
N GLY A 242 31.21 3.83 -5.20
CA GLY A 242 30.89 5.20 -4.82
C GLY A 242 32.07 6.17 -4.92
N SER A 243 33.19 5.79 -5.54
CA SER A 243 34.32 6.69 -5.81
C SER A 243 33.97 7.87 -6.73
N LEU A 244 32.93 7.72 -7.57
CA LEU A 244 32.44 8.78 -8.46
C LEU A 244 30.93 9.02 -8.34
N TRP A 245 30.52 10.27 -8.26
CA TRP A 245 29.10 10.66 -8.23
C TRP A 245 28.79 11.70 -9.31
N ILE A 246 27.85 11.40 -10.19
CA ILE A 246 27.43 12.29 -11.28
C ILE A 246 26.22 13.10 -10.82
N GLY A 247 26.33 14.43 -10.92
CA GLY A 247 25.23 15.38 -10.72
C GLY A 247 25.25 16.17 -9.40
N LYS A 248 24.43 17.22 -9.32
CA LYS A 248 24.40 18.14 -8.15
C LYS A 248 23.30 17.78 -7.13
N LYS A 249 22.11 17.43 -7.61
CA LYS A 249 20.94 17.13 -6.76
C LYS A 249 20.57 15.66 -6.94
N LYS A 250 20.63 14.90 -5.84
CA LYS A 250 20.46 13.43 -5.85
C LYS A 250 21.43 12.78 -6.84
N PRO A 251 22.75 12.89 -6.61
CA PRO A 251 23.73 12.36 -7.55
C PRO A 251 23.54 10.85 -7.74
N LEU A 252 23.89 10.36 -8.93
CA LEU A 252 23.90 8.95 -9.26
C LEU A 252 25.34 8.46 -9.40
N ASN A 253 25.59 7.29 -8.84
CA ASN A 253 26.83 6.56 -9.01
C ASN A 253 26.62 5.52 -10.13
N PRO A 254 27.36 5.59 -11.25
CA PRO A 254 27.41 4.51 -12.24
C PRO A 254 28.30 3.37 -11.73
N ASP A 255 28.27 2.22 -12.42
CA ASP A 255 29.11 1.07 -12.02
C ASP A 255 30.49 1.15 -12.66
N PHE A 256 30.57 1.58 -13.93
CA PHE A 256 31.84 1.79 -14.63
C PHE A 256 31.85 3.12 -15.39
N ILE A 257 33.06 3.65 -15.62
CA ILE A 257 33.29 4.80 -16.50
C ILE A 257 34.45 4.58 -17.46
N GLU A 258 34.40 5.27 -18.59
CA GLU A 258 35.48 5.27 -19.58
C GLU A 258 36.67 6.11 -19.10
N ALA A 259 37.86 5.51 -19.19
CA ALA A 259 39.10 6.03 -18.62
C ALA A 259 39.65 7.29 -19.32
N ASN A 260 39.42 7.42 -20.62
CA ASN A 260 40.06 8.42 -21.47
C ASN A 260 39.24 9.72 -21.61
N GLY A 261 38.33 9.99 -20.66
CA GLY A 261 37.67 11.28 -20.55
C GLY A 261 36.46 11.51 -21.46
N ARG A 262 35.98 10.49 -22.19
CA ARG A 262 34.83 10.63 -23.13
C ARG A 262 33.47 10.79 -22.45
N LYS A 263 33.42 10.84 -21.11
CA LYS A 263 32.19 10.88 -20.28
C LYS A 263 31.19 9.79 -20.68
N ILE A 264 31.69 8.58 -20.87
CA ILE A 264 30.86 7.39 -21.05
C ILE A 264 30.76 6.69 -19.70
N CYS A 265 29.55 6.30 -19.30
CA CYS A 265 29.34 5.47 -18.13
C CYS A 265 28.59 4.21 -18.52
N VAL A 266 28.90 3.11 -17.85
CA VAL A 266 28.19 1.83 -17.97
C VAL A 266 27.50 1.54 -16.64
N GLU A 267 26.27 1.04 -16.75
CA GLU A 267 25.47 0.62 -15.60
C GLU A 267 24.94 -0.80 -15.82
N ILE A 268 25.19 -1.66 -14.84
CA ILE A 268 24.78 -3.05 -14.77
C ILE A 268 23.43 -3.12 -14.04
N MET A 269 22.38 -3.33 -14.82
CA MET A 269 21.00 -3.26 -14.37
C MET A 269 20.53 -4.64 -13.89
N GLY A 270 20.43 -4.83 -12.56
CA GLY A 270 19.76 -6.00 -12.00
C GLY A 270 18.26 -6.07 -12.38
N ASP A 271 17.82 -7.21 -12.93
CA ASP A 271 16.49 -7.37 -13.54
C ASP A 271 15.37 -7.04 -12.55
N TYR A 272 15.42 -7.63 -11.35
CA TYR A 272 14.42 -7.38 -10.31
C TYR A 272 14.48 -5.95 -9.76
N TRP A 273 15.69 -5.40 -9.57
CA TRP A 273 15.87 -4.12 -8.88
C TRP A 273 15.53 -2.90 -9.73
N HIS A 274 15.58 -3.06 -11.06
CA HIS A 274 15.43 -1.98 -12.02
C HIS A 274 14.24 -2.12 -12.97
N SER A 275 13.58 -3.29 -13.02
CA SER A 275 12.37 -3.52 -13.83
C SER A 275 11.09 -3.07 -13.09
N PRO A 276 10.31 -2.13 -13.65
CA PRO A 276 8.98 -1.80 -13.12
C PRO A 276 7.99 -2.96 -13.21
N ILE A 277 8.25 -3.94 -14.08
CA ILE A 277 7.40 -5.13 -14.27
C ILE A 277 7.61 -6.09 -13.09
N LEU A 278 8.86 -6.32 -12.70
CA LEU A 278 9.21 -7.25 -11.61
C LEU A 278 9.10 -6.59 -10.22
N ASN A 279 9.36 -5.28 -10.13
CA ASN A 279 9.30 -4.53 -8.87
C ASN A 279 8.34 -3.34 -8.97
N PHE A 280 7.08 -3.58 -8.63
CA PHE A 280 6.01 -2.58 -8.65
C PHE A 280 6.19 -1.41 -7.66
N LYS A 281 7.12 -1.52 -6.70
CA LYS A 281 7.46 -0.46 -5.72
C LYS A 281 8.77 0.25 -6.05
N ILE A 282 9.29 0.07 -7.26
CA ILE A 282 10.56 0.67 -7.68
C ILE A 282 10.52 2.20 -7.52
N LYS A 283 11.61 2.75 -6.98
CA LYS A 283 11.81 4.20 -6.93
C LYS A 283 12.11 4.67 -8.35
N GLU A 284 11.48 5.77 -8.78
CA GLU A 284 11.72 6.39 -10.10
C GLU A 284 13.21 6.53 -10.42
N SER A 285 14.04 6.90 -9.44
CA SER A 285 15.48 7.08 -9.60
C SER A 285 16.26 5.82 -10.00
N ARG A 286 15.66 4.64 -9.87
CA ARG A 286 16.24 3.34 -10.25
C ARG A 286 15.77 2.88 -11.64
N THR A 287 14.82 3.56 -12.25
CA THR A 287 14.30 3.15 -13.56
C THR A 287 15.27 3.54 -14.68
N LEU A 288 15.43 2.67 -15.69
CA LEU A 288 16.24 2.96 -16.87
C LEU A 288 15.90 4.32 -17.51
N PRO A 289 14.62 4.69 -17.74
CA PRO A 289 14.27 5.97 -18.34
C PRO A 289 14.75 7.17 -17.52
N TYR A 290 14.65 7.11 -16.18
CA TYR A 290 15.13 8.18 -15.30
C TYR A 290 16.64 8.32 -15.39
N ARG A 291 17.38 7.21 -15.20
CA ARG A 291 18.84 7.23 -15.16
C ARG A 291 19.43 7.68 -16.50
N LYS A 292 18.87 7.20 -17.62
CA LYS A 292 19.24 7.63 -18.97
C LYS A 292 19.10 9.15 -19.16
N ARG A 293 17.96 9.73 -18.75
CA ARG A 293 17.75 11.19 -18.81
C ARG A 293 18.69 11.94 -17.86
N TYR A 294 18.94 11.38 -16.67
CA TYR A 294 19.81 11.98 -15.66
C TYR A 294 21.25 12.10 -16.14
N TYR A 295 21.86 11.02 -16.64
CA TYR A 295 23.23 11.06 -17.15
C TYR A 295 23.37 11.98 -18.35
N LYS A 296 22.45 11.89 -19.31
CA LYS A 296 22.43 12.80 -20.48
C LYS A 296 22.36 14.28 -20.07
N LYS A 297 21.54 14.61 -19.08
CA LYS A 297 21.45 15.97 -18.53
C LYS A 297 22.79 16.51 -18.02
N TYR A 298 23.67 15.65 -17.53
CA TYR A 298 25.00 16.02 -17.04
C TYR A 298 26.12 15.79 -18.08
N GLY A 299 25.74 15.58 -19.36
CA GLY A 299 26.70 15.43 -20.46
C GLY A 299 27.40 14.07 -20.50
N TRP A 300 26.82 13.06 -19.86
CA TRP A 300 27.32 11.68 -19.92
C TRP A 300 26.56 10.87 -20.97
N LYS A 301 27.25 9.96 -21.65
CA LYS A 301 26.67 8.95 -22.53
C LYS A 301 26.51 7.65 -21.72
N PRO A 302 25.29 7.29 -21.28
CA PRO A 302 25.08 6.07 -20.52
C PRO A 302 24.87 4.86 -21.44
N ILE A 303 25.51 3.75 -21.07
CA ILE A 303 25.31 2.41 -21.61
C ILE A 303 24.70 1.57 -20.49
N PHE A 304 23.64 0.82 -20.79
CA PHE A 304 22.96 -0.03 -19.81
C PHE A 304 23.08 -1.48 -20.28
N ILE A 305 23.54 -2.35 -19.41
CA ILE A 305 23.63 -3.80 -19.64
C ILE A 305 22.82 -4.47 -18.55
N TRP A 306 21.89 -5.35 -18.91
CA TRP A 306 21.09 -6.05 -17.91
C TRP A 306 21.82 -7.26 -17.35
N GLU A 307 21.49 -7.62 -16.12
CA GLU A 307 21.94 -8.86 -15.50
C GLU A 307 21.61 -10.06 -16.39
N SER A 308 20.41 -10.10 -16.97
CA SER A 308 20.03 -11.13 -17.93
C SER A 308 20.94 -11.18 -19.15
N ASP A 309 21.45 -10.03 -19.62
CA ASP A 309 22.34 -9.96 -20.79
C ASP A 309 23.69 -10.63 -20.52
N LEU A 310 24.17 -10.52 -19.28
CA LEU A 310 25.43 -11.11 -18.82
C LEU A 310 25.33 -12.60 -18.47
N ARG A 311 24.11 -13.13 -18.34
CA ARG A 311 23.85 -14.55 -18.08
C ARG A 311 23.66 -15.39 -19.35
N ARG A 312 23.74 -14.77 -20.53
CA ARG A 312 23.58 -15.44 -21.82
C ARG A 312 24.84 -16.21 -22.20
N ASP A 313 24.68 -17.26 -23.00
CA ASP A 313 25.83 -18.00 -23.56
C ASP A 313 26.71 -17.13 -24.48
N ASP A 314 26.11 -16.13 -25.14
CA ASP A 314 26.77 -15.16 -26.02
C ASP A 314 27.11 -13.82 -25.33
N ALA A 315 27.12 -13.79 -23.98
CA ALA A 315 27.29 -12.55 -23.19
C ALA A 315 28.54 -11.75 -23.59
N GLU A 316 29.69 -12.40 -23.80
CA GLU A 316 30.92 -11.72 -24.21
C GLU A 316 30.71 -10.95 -25.53
N GLN A 317 30.20 -11.63 -26.57
CA GLN A 317 30.01 -11.02 -27.88
C GLN A 317 28.94 -9.91 -27.83
N PHE A 318 27.88 -10.11 -27.05
CA PHE A 318 26.86 -9.11 -26.82
C PHE A 318 27.45 -7.82 -26.23
N VAL A 319 28.24 -7.95 -25.16
CA VAL A 319 28.89 -6.80 -24.49
C VAL A 319 29.82 -6.07 -25.46
N LEU A 320 30.66 -6.78 -26.20
CA LEU A 320 31.58 -6.17 -27.17
C LEU A 320 30.84 -5.40 -28.26
N ASN A 321 29.74 -5.96 -28.78
CA ASN A 321 28.90 -5.30 -29.78
C ASN A 321 28.26 -4.03 -29.23
N GLU A 322 27.72 -4.06 -28.00
CA GLU A 322 27.08 -2.90 -27.39
C GLU A 322 28.11 -1.79 -27.09
N LEU A 323 29.29 -2.14 -26.59
CA LEU A 323 30.38 -1.19 -26.36
C LEU A 323 30.93 -0.58 -27.66
N LYS A 324 31.06 -1.39 -28.72
CA LYS A 324 31.46 -0.93 -30.06
C LYS A 324 30.45 0.06 -30.63
N LYS A 325 29.15 -0.29 -30.62
CA LYS A 325 28.05 0.59 -31.06
C LYS A 325 28.05 1.92 -30.32
N ASN A 326 28.51 1.94 -29.08
CA ASN A 326 28.59 3.14 -28.27
C ASN A 326 29.96 3.85 -28.33
N GLY A 327 30.90 3.41 -29.17
CA GLY A 327 32.18 4.08 -29.43
C GLY A 327 33.19 3.95 -28.29
N VAL A 328 33.04 2.92 -27.44
CA VAL A 328 34.00 2.60 -26.38
C VAL A 328 35.21 1.85 -26.96
N VAL A 329 34.97 0.97 -27.93
CA VAL A 329 36.00 0.17 -28.62
C VAL A 329 36.11 0.63 -30.08
N ALA A 330 37.34 0.75 -30.62
CA ALA A 330 37.59 1.13 -32.02
C ALA A 330 37.40 -0.06 -32.98
N GLU A 331 37.01 0.22 -34.24
CA GLU A 331 36.99 -0.78 -35.30
C GLU A 331 38.40 -1.35 -35.53
N GLY A 332 38.61 -2.63 -35.19
CA GLY A 332 39.90 -3.34 -35.36
C GLY A 332 40.61 -3.76 -34.07
N ARG A 333 40.10 -3.42 -32.87
CA ARG A 333 40.67 -3.87 -31.57
C ARG A 333 40.09 -5.17 -31.02
N LEU A 334 39.08 -5.73 -31.68
CA LEU A 334 38.55 -7.05 -31.36
C LEU A 334 39.36 -8.07 -32.17
N LYS A 335 40.45 -8.57 -31.58
CA LYS A 335 41.19 -9.71 -32.14
C LYS A 335 40.51 -11.00 -31.76
#